data_AF-A0A8D8F8A7-F1
#
_entry.id   AF-A0A8D8F8A7-F1
#
_cell.length_a   1.000
_cell.length_b   1.000
_cell.length_c   1.000
_cell.angle_alpha   90.00
_cell.angle_beta   90.00
_cell.angle_gamma   90.00
#
_symmetry.space_group_name_H-M   'P 1'
#
loop_
_entity.id
_entity.type
_entity.pdbx_description
1 polymer ?
#
loop_
_entity_poly.entity_id
_entity_poly.type
_entity_poly.pdbx_seq_one_letter_code
_entity_poly.pdbx_strand_id
1 'polypeptide(L)'
;VRMSLVTAIYRKSLSAKGLQSARPEILNLMSTDTDRIVNSCVSFHSFWSIPFQLFTTLYLLYTQLGLAFLAGVIFAIVLIPINRQIALKIGQLSQGLMTAKDGRIAITSETIAGAKHIKTNAWEDVFLNKIERIRAEEV
;
A
#
# COMPACT_ATOMS: atom_id res chain seq x y z
N VAL A 1 -23.44 2.28 -5.86
CA VAL A 1 -22.38 3.22 -6.32
C VAL A 1 -21.45 2.56 -7.34
N ARG A 2 -20.76 1.45 -7.01
CA ARG A 2 -19.88 0.75 -7.95
C ARG A 2 -20.58 0.30 -9.24
N MET A 3 -21.62 -0.52 -9.12
CA MET A 3 -22.33 -1.06 -10.29
C MET A 3 -22.90 0.05 -11.19
N SER A 4 -23.47 1.10 -10.60
CA SER A 4 -23.97 2.25 -11.35
C SER A 4 -22.87 3.00 -12.12
N LEU A 5 -21.68 3.18 -11.52
CA LEU A 5 -20.54 3.82 -12.18
C LEU A 5 -20.01 2.97 -13.33
N VAL A 6 -19.79 1.67 -13.11
CA VAL A 6 -19.33 0.74 -14.16
C VAL A 6 -20.34 0.70 -15.31
N THR A 7 -21.64 0.60 -15.02
CA THR A 7 -22.69 0.60 -16.05
C THR A 7 -22.74 1.92 -16.83
N ALA A 8 -22.55 3.06 -16.17
CA ALA A 8 -22.50 4.37 -16.83
C ALA A 8 -21.28 4.49 -17.76
N ILE A 9 -20.10 4.07 -17.30
CA ILE A 9 -18.87 4.05 -18.09
C ILE A 9 -19.02 3.10 -19.29
N TYR A 10 -19.56 1.91 -19.07
CA TYR A 10 -19.82 0.92 -20.13
C TYR A 10 -20.77 1.46 -21.20
N ARG A 11 -21.90 2.07 -20.80
CA ARG A 11 -22.85 2.71 -21.74
C ARG A 11 -22.21 3.86 -22.52
N LYS A 12 -21.41 4.70 -21.85
CA LYS A 12 -20.72 5.83 -22.49
C LYS A 12 -19.66 5.33 -23.49
N SER A 13 -18.92 4.29 -23.14
CA SER A 13 -17.94 3.65 -24.01
C SER A 13 -18.57 3.05 -25.27
N LEU A 14 -19.76 2.46 -25.15
CA LEU A 14 -20.49 1.90 -26.31
C LEU A 14 -21.05 2.99 -27.25
N SER A 15 -21.45 4.15 -26.69
CA SER A 15 -22.04 5.24 -27.49
C SER A 15 -21.00 6.13 -28.17
N ALA A 16 -19.75 6.13 -27.71
CA ALA A 16 -18.66 6.87 -28.35
C ALA A 16 -18.25 6.15 -29.64
N LYS A 17 -18.86 6.54 -30.77
CA LYS A 17 -18.55 6.02 -32.11
C LYS A 17 -17.03 6.04 -32.35
N GLY A 18 -16.40 4.87 -32.32
CA GLY A 18 -15.00 4.69 -32.76
C GLY A 18 -13.98 4.25 -31.69
N LEU A 19 -14.34 4.12 -30.41
CA LEU A 19 -13.41 3.55 -29.42
C LEU A 19 -13.68 2.06 -29.22
N GLN A 20 -12.71 1.27 -29.65
CA GLN A 20 -12.42 -0.09 -29.16
C GLN A 20 -12.71 -0.15 -27.65
N SER A 21 -13.85 -0.74 -27.28
CA SER A 21 -14.31 -0.94 -25.90
C SER A 21 -13.34 -1.76 -25.04
N ALA A 22 -12.26 -2.28 -25.63
CA ALA A 22 -11.18 -3.02 -25.00
C ALA A 22 -9.90 -2.18 -24.77
N ARG A 23 -9.93 -0.84 -24.86
CA ARG A 23 -8.76 -0.04 -24.48
C ARG A 23 -8.43 -0.25 -22.99
N PRO A 24 -7.16 -0.54 -22.63
CA PRO A 24 -6.74 -0.76 -21.24
C PRO A 24 -7.13 0.39 -20.29
N GLU A 25 -7.16 1.62 -20.80
CA GLU A 25 -7.58 2.80 -20.06
C GLU A 25 -9.04 2.73 -19.58
N ILE A 26 -9.96 2.27 -20.43
CA ILE A 26 -11.38 2.13 -20.08
C ILE A 26 -11.56 1.01 -19.05
N LEU A 27 -10.78 -0.07 -19.17
CA LEU A 27 -10.75 -1.15 -18.18
C LEU A 27 -10.24 -0.66 -16.81
N ASN A 28 -9.22 0.22 -16.79
CA ASN A 28 -8.74 0.86 -15.56
C ASN A 28 -9.80 1.77 -14.93
N LEU A 29 -10.52 2.55 -15.75
CA LEU A 29 -11.62 3.40 -15.27
C LEU A 29 -12.74 2.57 -14.61
N MET A 30 -13.11 1.44 -15.22
CA MET A 30 -14.15 0.53 -14.70
C MET A 30 -13.70 -0.27 -13.48
N SER A 31 -12.39 -0.51 -13.30
CA SER A 31 -11.84 -1.26 -12.16
C SER A 31 -11.26 -0.30 -11.12
N THR A 32 -10.01 0.11 -11.31
CA THR A 32 -9.20 0.88 -10.37
C THR A 32 -9.85 2.20 -9.96
N ASP A 33 -10.27 3.03 -10.91
CA ASP A 33 -10.79 4.36 -10.57
C ASP A 33 -12.17 4.29 -9.93
N THR A 34 -13.03 3.39 -10.41
CA THR A 34 -14.32 3.15 -9.77
C THR A 34 -14.15 2.66 -8.33
N ASP A 35 -13.23 1.73 -8.08
CA ASP A 35 -12.94 1.24 -6.73
C ASP A 35 -12.36 2.34 -5.84
N ARG A 36 -11.48 3.21 -6.36
CA ARG A 36 -11.00 4.39 -5.65
C ARG A 36 -12.14 5.32 -5.24
N ILE A 37 -13.06 5.65 -6.16
CA ILE A 37 -14.19 6.53 -5.86
C ILE A 37 -15.10 5.94 -4.78
N VAL A 38 -15.40 4.65 -4.87
CA VAL A 38 -16.25 3.96 -3.87
C VAL A 38 -15.57 3.98 -2.51
N ASN A 39 -14.27 3.70 -2.45
CA ASN A 39 -13.50 3.75 -1.21
C ASN A 39 -13.38 5.17 -0.65
N SER A 40 -13.34 6.20 -1.50
CA SER A 40 -13.37 7.59 -1.06
C SER A 40 -14.67 7.93 -0.31
N CYS A 41 -15.82 7.41 -0.73
CA CYS A 41 -17.08 7.62 -0.01
C CYS A 41 -17.02 7.02 1.41
N VAL A 42 -16.51 5.80 1.55
CA VAL A 42 -16.34 5.12 2.85
C VAL A 42 -15.33 5.87 3.72
N SER A 43 -14.22 6.31 3.11
CA SER A 43 -13.17 7.08 3.79
C SER A 43 -13.70 8.42 4.29
N PHE A 44 -14.51 9.11 3.48
CA PHE A 44 -15.16 10.36 3.88
C PHE A 44 -16.12 10.14 5.05
N HIS A 45 -16.94 9.09 5.01
CA HIS A 45 -17.83 8.76 6.13
C HIS A 45 -17.03 8.51 7.42
N SER A 46 -15.95 7.74 7.31
CA SER A 46 -15.07 7.44 8.43
C SER A 46 -14.41 8.71 8.98
N PHE A 47 -14.00 9.63 8.10
CA PHE A 47 -13.33 10.86 8.47
C PHE A 47 -14.16 11.76 9.40
N TRP A 48 -15.46 11.95 9.14
CA TRP A 48 -16.31 12.76 10.02
C TRP A 48 -16.89 11.96 11.19
N SER A 49 -17.01 10.63 11.05
CA SER A 49 -17.48 9.76 12.12
C SER A 49 -16.48 9.66 13.28
N ILE A 50 -15.17 9.61 13.00
CA ILE A 50 -14.10 9.50 14.01
C ILE A 50 -14.16 10.65 15.05
N PRO A 51 -14.22 11.94 14.68
CA PRO A 51 -14.36 13.04 15.65
C PRO A 51 -15.61 12.91 16.53
N PHE A 52 -16.74 12.53 15.92
CA PHE A 52 -18.00 12.37 16.64
C PHE A 52 -17.93 11.22 17.65
N GLN A 53 -17.35 10.09 17.24
CA GLN A 53 -17.09 8.94 18.11
C GLN A 53 -16.16 9.30 19.25
N LEU A 54 -15.04 9.99 18.98
CA LEU A 54 -14.07 10.41 19.99
C LEU A 54 -14.72 11.30 21.06
N PHE A 55 -15.52 12.29 20.64
CA PHE A 55 -16.21 13.18 21.56
C PHE A 55 -17.20 12.42 22.45
N THR A 56 -18.01 11.55 21.84
CA THR A 56 -19.00 10.73 22.57
C THR A 56 -18.32 9.81 23.59
N THR A 57 -17.21 9.16 23.21
CA THR A 57 -16.45 8.30 24.11
C THR A 57 -15.84 9.08 25.27
N LEU A 58 -15.22 10.24 25.02
CA LEU A 58 -14.65 11.07 26.08
C LEU A 58 -15.73 11.60 27.04
N TYR A 59 -16.90 12.00 26.51
CA TYR A 59 -18.03 12.44 27.32
C TYR A 59 -18.53 11.32 28.25
N LEU A 60 -18.74 10.11 27.72
CA LEU A 60 -19.16 8.95 28.53
C LEU A 60 -18.11 8.55 29.57
N LEU A 61 -16.83 8.64 29.23
CA LEU A 61 -15.75 8.32 30.15
C LEU A 61 -15.67 9.31 31.30
N TYR A 62 -15.88 10.60 31.02
CA TYR A 62 -15.97 11.65 32.04
C TYR A 62 -17.16 11.44 32.98
N THR A 63 -18.34 11.10 32.46
CA THR A 63 -19.53 10.89 33.31
C THR A 63 -19.40 9.66 34.21
N GLN A 64 -18.68 8.62 33.79
CA GLN A 64 -18.48 7.40 34.58
C GLN A 64 -17.35 7.50 35.62
N LEU A 65 -16.22 8.12 35.27
CA LEU A 65 -15.00 8.10 36.08
C LEU A 65 -14.64 9.45 36.70
N GLY A 66 -15.40 10.51 36.41
CA GLY A 66 -15.09 11.86 36.84
C GLY A 66 -13.73 12.32 36.30
N LEU A 67 -12.87 12.89 37.13
CA LEU A 67 -11.54 13.40 36.71
C LEU A 67 -10.50 12.30 36.46
N ALA A 68 -10.74 11.06 36.89
CA ALA A 68 -9.75 9.97 36.76
C ALA A 68 -9.43 9.61 35.30
N PHE A 69 -10.33 9.89 34.35
CA PHE A 69 -10.10 9.64 32.93
C PHE A 69 -8.90 10.42 32.34
N LEU A 70 -8.54 11.56 32.95
CA LEU A 70 -7.43 12.41 32.48
C LEU A 70 -6.09 11.67 32.51
N ALA A 71 -5.88 10.77 33.47
CA ALA A 71 -4.67 9.94 33.52
C ALA A 71 -4.55 9.05 32.27
N GLY A 72 -5.66 8.45 31.82
CA GLY A 72 -5.71 7.66 30.59
C GLY A 72 -5.47 8.50 29.34
N VAL A 73 -6.02 9.71 29.29
CA VAL A 73 -5.80 10.66 28.18
C VAL A 73 -4.32 11.07 28.11
N ILE A 74 -3.69 11.41 29.24
CA ILE A 74 -2.27 11.76 29.29
C ILE A 74 -1.41 10.57 28.83
N PHE A 75 -1.70 9.36 29.32
CA PHE A 75 -1.00 8.15 28.89
C PHE A 75 -1.13 7.91 27.38
N ALA A 76 -2.33 8.08 26.81
CA ALA A 76 -2.55 7.97 25.37
C ALA A 76 -1.76 9.03 24.58
N ILE A 77 -1.71 10.28 25.05
CA ILE A 77 -0.92 11.35 24.43
C ILE A 77 0.57 11.00 24.43
N VAL A 78 1.10 10.41 25.52
CA VAL A 78 2.50 9.97 25.60
C VAL A 78 2.80 8.79 24.66
N LEU A 79 1.83 7.90 24.43
CA LEU A 79 1.99 6.80 23.48
C LEU A 79 2.09 7.25 22.02
N ILE A 80 1.47 8.38 21.63
CA ILE A 80 1.52 8.90 20.26
C ILE A 80 2.97 9.13 19.77
N PRO A 81 3.83 9.91 20.44
CA PRO A 81 5.21 10.11 19.99
C PRO A 81 6.04 8.83 20.06
N ILE A 82 5.81 7.94 21.03
CA ILE A 82 6.51 6.65 21.11
C ILE A 82 6.21 5.80 19.87
N ASN A 83 4.93 5.63 19.54
CA ASN A 83 4.51 4.92 18.33
C ASN A 83 5.06 5.57 17.07
N ARG A 84 5.10 6.91 17.00
CA ARG A 84 5.70 7.64 15.87
C ARG A 84 7.18 7.32 15.69
N GLN A 85 7.96 7.32 16.76
CA GLN A 85 9.40 7.02 16.69
C GLN A 85 9.65 5.57 16.26
N ILE A 86 8.85 4.63 16.77
CA ILE A 86 8.91 3.22 16.36
C ILE A 86 8.56 3.10 14.86
N ALA A 87 7.47 3.74 14.42
CA ALA A 87 7.05 3.72 13.02
C ALA A 87 8.12 4.30 12.08
N LEU A 88 8.80 5.38 12.48
CA LEU A 88 9.90 5.96 11.69
C LEU A 88 11.09 5.00 11.58
N LYS A 89 11.48 4.33 12.68
CA LYS A 89 12.54 3.31 12.64
C LYS A 89 12.16 2.14 11.73
N ILE A 90 10.92 1.64 11.84
CA ILE A 90 10.40 0.59 10.96
C ILE A 90 10.46 1.06 9.51
N GLY A 91 10.05 2.30 9.22
CA GLY A 91 10.12 2.87 7.88
C GLY A 91 11.53 2.92 7.31
N GLN A 92 12.51 3.35 8.11
CA GLN A 92 13.93 3.38 7.71
C GLN A 92 14.48 1.98 7.42
N LEU A 93 14.22 1.01 8.30
CA LEU A 93 14.64 -0.39 8.12
C LEU A 93 13.96 -1.01 6.89
N SER A 94 12.65 -0.76 6.73
CA SER A 94 11.89 -1.25 5.59
C SER A 94 12.40 -0.66 4.27
N GLN A 95 12.85 0.60 4.27
CA GLN A 95 13.44 1.22 3.09
C GLN A 95 14.76 0.54 2.70
N GLY A 96 15.65 0.31 3.68
CA GLY A 96 16.90 -0.41 3.44
C GLY A 96 16.67 -1.82 2.91
N LEU A 97 15.74 -2.55 3.52
CA LEU A 97 15.33 -3.88 3.08
C LEU A 97 14.77 -3.87 1.64
N MET A 98 13.96 -2.87 1.30
CA MET A 98 13.38 -2.75 -0.03
C MET A 98 14.46 -2.52 -1.09
N THR A 99 15.45 -1.67 -0.80
CA THR A 99 16.60 -1.45 -1.71
C THR A 99 17.42 -2.72 -1.92
N ALA A 100 17.71 -3.48 -0.85
CA ALA A 100 18.43 -4.75 -0.97
C ALA A 100 17.64 -5.77 -1.81
N LYS A 101 16.34 -5.89 -1.56
CA LYS A 101 15.43 -6.76 -2.30
C LYS A 101 15.34 -6.38 -3.78
N ASP A 102 15.32 -5.09 -4.11
CA ASP A 102 15.31 -4.60 -5.49
C ASP A 102 16.61 -5.00 -6.23
N GLY A 103 17.77 -4.90 -5.57
CA GLY A 103 19.05 -5.36 -6.11
C GLY A 103 19.05 -6.84 -6.46
N ARG A 104 18.50 -7.68 -5.58
CA ARG A 104 18.34 -9.12 -5.84
C ARG A 104 17.40 -9.39 -7.02
N ILE A 105 16.26 -8.72 -7.06
CA ILE A 105 15.27 -8.89 -8.15
C ILE A 105 15.89 -8.50 -9.49
N ALA A 106 16.66 -7.40 -9.55
CA ALA A 106 17.32 -6.96 -10.76
C ALA A 106 18.30 -8.02 -11.30
N ILE A 107 19.23 -8.51 -10.49
CA ILE A 107 20.21 -9.52 -10.93
C ILE A 107 19.56 -10.85 -11.28
N THR A 108 18.55 -11.27 -10.52
CA THR A 108 17.81 -12.51 -10.83
C THR A 108 17.08 -12.39 -12.15
N SER A 109 16.46 -11.24 -12.42
CA SER A 109 15.78 -10.97 -13.69
C SER A 109 16.76 -10.95 -14.87
N GLU A 110 17.92 -10.31 -14.71
CA GLU A 110 18.98 -10.27 -15.71
C GLU A 110 19.54 -11.67 -16.03
N THR A 111 19.73 -12.49 -14.99
CA THR A 111 20.19 -13.88 -15.11
C THR A 111 19.18 -14.75 -15.88
N ILE A 112 17.88 -14.60 -15.59
CA ILE A 112 16.82 -15.33 -16.30
C ILE A 112 16.74 -14.88 -17.77
N ALA A 113 16.81 -13.57 -18.03
CA ALA A 113 16.79 -13.02 -19.39
C ALA A 113 18.00 -13.48 -20.21
N GLY A 114 19.18 -13.58 -19.58
CA GLY A 114 20.45 -13.99 -20.20
C GLY A 114 20.72 -15.50 -20.18
N ALA A 115 19.79 -16.34 -19.71
CA ALA A 115 20.05 -17.74 -19.37
C ALA A 115 20.71 -18.57 -20.49
N LYS A 116 20.33 -18.32 -21.75
CA LYS A 116 20.94 -19.00 -22.91
C LYS A 116 22.43 -18.70 -23.03
N HIS A 117 22.81 -17.42 -22.94
CA HIS A 117 24.21 -17.01 -23.08
C HIS A 117 25.05 -17.50 -21.90
N ILE A 118 24.49 -17.48 -20.70
CA ILE A 118 25.16 -17.98 -19.48
C ILE A 118 25.48 -19.47 -19.63
N LYS A 119 24.51 -20.29 -20.06
CA LYS A 119 24.71 -21.74 -20.27
C LYS A 119 25.70 -22.06 -21.38
N THR A 120 25.67 -21.31 -22.49
CA THR A 120 26.59 -21.54 -23.61
C THR A 120 28.04 -21.23 -23.26
N ASN A 121 28.28 -20.33 -22.31
CA ASN A 121 29.63 -19.95 -21.87
C ASN A 121 30.07 -20.60 -20.55
N ALA A 122 29.26 -21.50 -19.98
CA ALA A 122 29.51 -22.13 -18.68
C ALA A 122 29.75 -21.10 -17.53
N TRP A 123 29.00 -19.99 -17.52
CA TRP A 123 29.12 -18.91 -16.52
C TRP A 123 28.20 -19.06 -15.31
N GLU A 124 27.57 -20.22 -15.12
CA GLU A 124 26.58 -20.45 -14.07
C GLU A 124 27.16 -20.13 -12.68
N ASP A 125 28.35 -20.62 -12.37
CA ASP A 125 28.98 -20.43 -11.06
C ASP A 125 29.27 -18.95 -10.78
N VAL A 126 29.64 -18.16 -11.80
CA VAL A 126 29.91 -16.73 -11.63
C VAL A 126 28.64 -15.97 -11.27
N PHE A 127 27.53 -16.27 -11.93
CA PHE A 127 26.23 -15.63 -11.65
C PHE A 127 25.62 -16.12 -10.34
N LEU A 128 25.78 -17.40 -9.99
CA LEU A 128 25.35 -17.95 -8.70
C LEU A 128 26.08 -17.27 -7.53
N ASN A 129 27.41 -17.18 -7.60
CA ASN A 129 28.20 -16.49 -6.59
C ASN A 129 27.82 -15.00 -6.47
N LYS A 130 27.49 -14.34 -7.59
CA LYS A 130 27.02 -12.94 -7.58
C LYS A 130 25.68 -12.79 -6.84
N ILE A 131 24.75 -13.73 -7.05
CA ILE A 131 23.44 -13.74 -6.36
C ILE A 131 23.63 -14.04 -4.87
N GLU A 132 24.46 -15.00 -4.51
CA GLU A 132 24.74 -15.35 -3.11
C GLU A 132 25.38 -14.19 -2.34
N ARG A 133 26.29 -13.44 -2.97
CA ARG A 133 26.88 -12.25 -2.37
C ARG A 133 25.83 -11.18 -2.05
N ILE A 134 24.95 -10.88 -3.00
CA ILE A 134 23.87 -9.90 -2.80
C ILE A 134 22.90 -10.38 -1.71
N ARG A 135 22.64 -11.68 -1.63
CA ARG A 135 21.83 -12.27 -0.56
C ARG A 135 22.49 -12.13 0.82
N ALA A 136 23.82 -12.24 0.90
CA ALA A 136 24.54 -12.02 2.15
C ALA A 136 24.47 -10.55 2.62
N GLU A 137 24.29 -9.60 1.70
CA GLU A 137 24.08 -8.17 1.99
C GLU A 137 22.63 -7.84 2.43
N GLU A 138 21.67 -8.78 2.32
CA GLU A 138 20.28 -8.59 2.79
C GLU A 138 20.10 -8.75 4.33
N VAL A 139 21.13 -9.22 5.06
CA VAL A 139 21.07 -9.60 6.50
C VAL A 139 21.56 -8.50 7.44
#